data_AF-A0A2B7ZF20-F1
#
_entry.id   AF-A0A2B7ZF20-F1
#
_cell.length_a   1.000
_cell.length_b   1.000
_cell.length_c   1.000
_cell.angle_alpha   90.00
_cell.angle_beta   90.00
_cell.angle_gamma   90.00
#
_symmetry.space_group_name_H-M   'P 1'
#
loop_
_entity.id
_entity.type
_entity.pdbx_description
1 polymer ?
#
loop_
_entity_poly.entity_id
_entity_poly.type
_entity_poly.pdbx_seq_one_letter_code
_entity_poly.pdbx_strand_id
1 'polypeptide(L)'
;MLSRPRSTNCAICQGTDGSQETPLTPCVGHFCGVLETRPYMRAQSAFIHALMDVDSRESVPMQLDHAREMLRLCRGDNVGIRDAIPEAMLQLGMDQECFDFLTLGANAFEPVDYLCHRFLLVCFGAGMMLIKVRMLLDLKDLQNSITSAITETLNRRDLIVVLCSLEFQVKKLYKAIQSWNNFLGGALLEPDEHLHDMPGYFSAGDITEVQVILRYIYPAWAMTPGALEMVEDITKGKM
;
A
#
# COMPACT_ATOMS: atom_id res chain seq x y z
N MET A 1 -26.06 22.90 17.91
CA MET A 1 -25.29 22.23 18.98
C MET A 1 -26.01 20.95 19.35
N LEU A 2 -25.58 19.81 18.78
CA LEU A 2 -26.09 18.49 19.15
C LEU A 2 -25.00 17.78 19.94
N SER A 3 -25.20 17.71 21.26
CA SER A 3 -24.30 17.06 22.19
C SER A 3 -24.25 15.56 21.91
N ARG A 4 -23.06 15.02 21.62
CA ARG A 4 -22.84 13.57 21.52
C ARG A 4 -23.08 12.93 22.90
N PRO A 5 -23.82 11.81 22.99
CA PRO A 5 -23.98 11.12 24.27
C PRO A 5 -22.61 10.56 24.70
N ARG A 6 -22.25 10.77 25.98
CA ARG A 6 -21.08 10.16 26.61
C ARG A 6 -21.29 8.65 26.62
N SER A 7 -20.53 7.90 25.83
CA SER A 7 -20.53 6.44 25.86
C SER A 7 -19.77 5.96 27.11
N THR A 8 -20.44 5.94 28.26
CA THR A 8 -19.87 5.38 29.50
C THR A 8 -20.20 3.91 29.73
N ASN A 9 -20.87 3.22 28.81
CA ASN A 9 -21.18 1.79 28.99
C ASN A 9 -20.70 0.98 27.78
N CYS A 10 -19.41 0.66 27.73
CA CYS A 10 -18.94 -0.43 26.89
C CYS A 10 -18.77 -1.68 27.77
N ALA A 11 -19.78 -2.55 27.74
CA ALA A 11 -19.86 -3.78 28.54
C ALA A 11 -18.96 -4.91 28.00
N ILE A 12 -17.72 -4.62 27.57
CA ILE A 12 -16.78 -5.66 27.11
C ILE A 12 -16.34 -6.58 28.28
N CYS A 13 -16.63 -6.21 29.53
CA CYS A 13 -16.24 -7.01 30.71
C CYS A 13 -17.40 -7.50 31.61
N GLN A 14 -18.67 -7.29 31.26
CA GLN A 14 -19.78 -7.84 32.06
C GLN A 14 -20.44 -8.98 31.30
N GLY A 15 -19.88 -10.19 31.50
CA GLY A 15 -20.45 -11.43 31.00
C GLY A 15 -21.78 -11.72 31.69
N THR A 16 -22.87 -11.35 31.04
CA THR A 16 -24.22 -11.87 31.34
C THR A 16 -25.04 -11.78 30.06
N ASP A 17 -25.07 -12.82 29.26
CA ASP A 17 -26.26 -13.69 29.08
C ASP A 17 -25.96 -14.74 28.00
N GLY A 18 -26.69 -15.86 28.03
CA GLY A 18 -26.41 -17.08 27.26
C GLY A 18 -26.65 -17.02 25.75
N SER A 19 -26.23 -15.96 25.04
CA SER A 19 -26.14 -15.93 23.59
C SER A 19 -24.69 -16.14 23.14
N GLN A 20 -24.48 -17.00 22.15
CA GLN A 20 -23.17 -17.26 21.52
C GLN A 20 -22.69 -16.06 20.66
N GLU A 21 -22.76 -14.84 21.16
CA GLU A 21 -22.12 -13.69 20.50
C GLU A 21 -20.72 -13.51 21.09
N THR A 22 -19.70 -13.45 20.22
CA THR A 22 -18.34 -13.21 20.68
C THR A 22 -18.28 -11.83 21.37
N PRO A 23 -17.55 -11.67 22.49
CA PRO A 23 -17.55 -10.45 23.32
C PRO A 23 -17.21 -9.14 22.58
N LEU A 24 -16.67 -9.24 21.35
CA LEU A 24 -16.20 -8.15 20.53
C LEU A 24 -17.25 -7.63 19.53
N THR A 25 -18.31 -8.40 19.27
CA THR A 25 -19.34 -8.14 18.24
C THR A 25 -19.98 -6.75 18.33
N PRO A 26 -20.36 -6.23 19.52
CA PRO A 26 -21.02 -4.92 19.64
C PRO A 26 -20.12 -3.73 19.25
N CYS A 27 -18.81 -3.94 19.20
CA CYS A 27 -17.82 -2.86 19.00
C CYS A 27 -17.14 -2.93 17.62
N VAL A 28 -17.48 -3.91 16.78
CA VAL A 28 -16.93 -4.05 15.42
C VAL A 28 -17.21 -2.79 14.61
N GLY A 29 -16.19 -2.30 13.90
CA GLY A 29 -16.23 -1.07 13.09
C GLY A 29 -16.00 0.23 13.87
N HIS A 30 -16.29 0.26 15.17
CA HIS A 30 -16.07 1.43 16.06
C HIS A 30 -15.11 1.12 17.22
N PHE A 31 -14.30 0.06 17.10
CA PHE A 31 -13.57 -0.51 18.24
C PHE A 31 -12.65 0.51 18.91
N CYS A 32 -11.88 1.31 18.16
CA CYS A 32 -11.01 2.38 18.71
C CYS A 32 -11.76 3.58 19.34
N GLY A 33 -13.07 3.69 19.12
CA GLY A 33 -13.92 4.70 19.76
C GLY A 33 -14.19 4.39 21.23
N VAL A 34 -14.13 3.12 21.61
CA VAL A 34 -14.10 2.64 22.99
C VAL A 34 -12.69 2.85 23.54
N LEU A 35 -12.55 3.33 24.78
CA LEU A 35 -11.22 3.67 25.34
C LEU A 35 -10.45 2.42 25.76
N GLU A 36 -11.16 1.46 26.33
CA GLU A 36 -10.67 0.21 26.91
C GLU A 36 -10.04 -0.74 25.88
N THR A 37 -10.45 -0.61 24.62
CA THR A 37 -10.01 -1.43 23.48
C THR A 37 -8.77 -0.88 22.78
N ARG A 38 -8.39 0.39 23.05
CA ARG A 38 -7.23 1.03 22.41
C ARG A 38 -5.90 0.34 22.71
N PRO A 39 -5.62 -0.13 23.94
CA PRO A 39 -4.41 -0.90 24.20
C PRO A 39 -4.29 -2.14 23.31
N TYR A 40 -5.39 -2.85 23.06
CA TYR A 40 -5.42 -4.00 22.16
C TYR A 40 -5.05 -3.60 20.73
N MET A 41 -5.67 -2.54 20.19
CA MET A 41 -5.39 -2.08 18.82
C MET A 41 -3.94 -1.60 18.64
N ARG A 42 -3.37 -0.95 19.66
CA ARG A 42 -1.95 -0.57 19.66
C ARG A 42 -1.04 -1.80 19.72
N ALA A 43 -1.40 -2.80 20.52
CA ALA A 43 -0.65 -4.06 20.59
C ALA A 43 -0.68 -4.82 19.26
N GLN A 44 -1.83 -4.84 18.57
CA GLN A 44 -1.96 -5.44 17.24
C GLN A 44 -1.12 -4.71 16.18
N SER A 45 -1.12 -3.37 16.18
CA SER A 45 -0.22 -2.59 15.30
C SER A 45 1.26 -2.86 15.63
N ALA A 46 1.64 -2.83 16.91
CA ALA A 46 3.00 -3.15 17.32
C ALA A 46 3.42 -4.57 16.91
N PHE A 47 2.50 -5.53 16.94
CA PHE A 47 2.74 -6.88 16.46
C PHE A 47 2.99 -6.92 14.94
N ILE A 48 2.20 -6.21 14.14
CA ILE A 48 2.43 -6.08 12.69
C ILE A 48 3.80 -5.45 12.41
N HIS A 49 4.16 -4.38 13.12
CA HIS A 49 5.48 -3.77 12.98
C HIS A 49 6.60 -4.77 13.33
N ALA A 50 6.47 -5.51 14.42
CA ALA A 50 7.44 -6.54 14.79
C ALA A 50 7.54 -7.65 13.72
N LEU A 51 6.43 -8.06 13.11
CA LEU A 51 6.43 -9.02 12.01
C LEU A 51 7.17 -8.51 10.77
N MET A 52 7.20 -7.20 10.53
CA MET A 52 7.96 -6.61 9.41
C MET A 52 9.48 -6.72 9.61
N ASP A 53 9.94 -6.79 10.86
CA ASP A 53 11.36 -7.01 11.17
C ASP A 53 11.76 -8.49 11.08
N VAL A 54 10.80 -9.39 10.90
CA VAL A 54 11.03 -10.83 10.78
C VAL A 54 11.10 -11.23 9.30
N ASP A 55 12.28 -11.65 8.88
CA ASP A 55 12.51 -12.26 7.56
C ASP A 55 11.99 -13.71 7.52
N SER A 56 10.68 -13.86 7.38
CA SER A 56 10.00 -15.15 7.31
C SER A 56 8.91 -15.14 6.24
N ARG A 57 8.82 -16.23 5.48
CA ARG A 57 7.79 -16.43 4.46
C ARG A 57 6.36 -16.33 5.01
N GLU A 58 6.17 -16.64 6.29
CA GLU A 58 4.86 -16.60 6.94
C GLU A 58 4.51 -15.23 7.54
N SER A 59 5.47 -14.30 7.62
CA SER A 59 5.24 -13.00 8.27
C SER A 59 4.29 -12.12 7.46
N VAL A 60 4.48 -12.02 6.14
CA VAL A 60 3.68 -11.15 5.27
C VAL A 60 2.18 -11.55 5.22
N PRO A 61 1.82 -12.86 5.08
CA PRO A 61 0.42 -13.27 5.21
C PRO A 61 -0.18 -12.92 6.57
N MET A 62 0.55 -13.13 7.67
CA MET A 62 0.07 -12.77 9.00
C MET A 62 -0.14 -11.26 9.12
N GLN A 63 0.81 -10.44 8.64
CA GLN A 63 0.66 -8.98 8.63
C GLN A 63 -0.63 -8.56 7.93
N LEU A 64 -0.91 -9.14 6.75
CA LEU A 64 -2.10 -8.83 5.97
C LEU A 64 -3.39 -9.25 6.69
N ASP A 65 -3.42 -10.44 7.27
CA ASP A 65 -4.60 -10.94 8.01
C ASP A 65 -4.89 -10.09 9.25
N HIS A 66 -3.85 -9.77 10.03
CA HIS A 66 -3.97 -8.88 11.19
C HIS A 66 -4.40 -7.48 10.78
N ALA A 67 -3.84 -6.90 9.72
CA ALA A 67 -4.22 -5.58 9.23
C ALA A 67 -5.68 -5.52 8.74
N ARG A 68 -6.14 -6.55 8.02
CA ARG A 68 -7.55 -6.69 7.59
C ARG A 68 -8.50 -6.79 8.77
N GLU A 69 -8.15 -7.59 9.78
CA GLU A 69 -8.95 -7.70 11.00
C GLU A 69 -8.99 -6.37 11.77
N MET A 70 -7.87 -5.66 11.86
CA MET A 70 -7.82 -4.34 12.47
C MET A 70 -8.71 -3.33 11.74
N LEU A 71 -8.78 -3.35 10.41
CA LEU A 71 -9.71 -2.51 9.64
C LEU A 71 -11.18 -2.93 9.81
N ARG A 72 -11.45 -4.23 9.99
CA ARG A 72 -12.79 -4.73 10.32
C ARG A 72 -13.24 -4.20 11.69
N LEU A 73 -12.34 -4.22 12.68
CA LEU A 73 -12.58 -3.69 14.03
C LEU A 73 -12.65 -2.16 14.04
N CYS A 74 -11.81 -1.47 13.29
CA CYS A 74 -11.75 -0.02 13.20
C CYS A 74 -11.78 0.46 11.74
N ARG A 75 -12.99 0.71 11.22
CA ARG A 75 -13.16 1.17 9.83
C ARG A 75 -12.52 2.53 9.56
N GLY A 76 -12.44 3.38 10.59
CA GLY A 76 -11.83 4.71 10.54
C GLY A 76 -10.30 4.69 10.52
N ASP A 77 -9.68 3.51 10.71
CA ASP A 77 -8.23 3.32 10.75
C ASP A 77 -7.48 4.31 11.66
N ASN A 78 -7.94 4.43 12.91
CA ASN A 78 -7.37 5.38 13.87
C ASN A 78 -5.91 5.06 14.28
N VAL A 79 -5.35 3.94 13.82
CA VAL A 79 -3.98 3.48 14.11
C VAL A 79 -3.09 3.56 12.87
N GLY A 80 -3.66 3.86 11.69
CA GLY A 80 -2.89 4.01 10.44
C GLY A 80 -2.39 2.68 9.87
N ILE A 81 -3.11 1.58 10.07
CA ILE A 81 -2.68 0.25 9.58
C ILE A 81 -2.99 0.03 8.10
N ARG A 82 -3.85 0.89 7.51
CA ARG A 82 -4.23 0.77 6.10
C ARG A 82 -3.04 0.93 5.17
N ASP A 83 -1.99 1.61 5.60
CA ASP A 83 -0.77 1.86 4.81
C ASP A 83 0.06 0.60 4.58
N ALA A 84 -0.06 -0.39 5.47
CA ALA A 84 0.66 -1.65 5.37
C ALA A 84 0.00 -2.64 4.39
N ILE A 85 -1.29 -2.47 4.08
CA ILE A 85 -2.08 -3.48 3.36
C ILE A 85 -1.70 -3.60 1.87
N PRO A 86 -1.64 -2.51 1.08
CA PRO A 86 -1.29 -2.60 -0.34
C PRO A 86 0.02 -3.34 -0.53
N GLU A 87 0.98 -3.07 0.33
CA GLU A 87 2.35 -3.54 0.16
C GLU A 87 2.53 -4.98 0.62
N ALA A 88 1.82 -5.41 1.66
CA ALA A 88 1.70 -6.82 1.98
C ALA A 88 1.04 -7.60 0.83
N MET A 89 0.01 -7.05 0.17
CA MET A 89 -0.60 -7.68 -1.01
C MET A 89 0.39 -7.78 -2.17
N LEU A 90 1.16 -6.73 -2.46
CA LEU A 90 2.16 -6.74 -3.53
C LEU A 90 3.31 -7.72 -3.26
N GLN A 91 3.76 -7.86 -2.02
CA GLN A 91 4.76 -8.88 -1.65
C GLN A 91 4.24 -10.32 -1.86
N LEU A 92 2.94 -10.53 -1.70
CA LEU A 92 2.29 -11.83 -1.94
C LEU A 92 1.91 -12.07 -3.40
N GLY A 93 2.18 -11.13 -4.30
CA GLY A 93 1.78 -11.21 -5.71
C GLY A 93 0.27 -11.04 -5.94
N MET A 94 -0.45 -10.48 -4.97
CA MET A 94 -1.89 -10.21 -5.03
C MET A 94 -2.16 -8.86 -5.74
N ASP A 95 -1.65 -8.72 -6.96
CA ASP A 95 -1.63 -7.44 -7.68
C ASP A 95 -3.05 -6.94 -8.00
N GLN A 96 -3.95 -7.84 -8.37
CA GLN A 96 -5.34 -7.50 -8.67
C GLN A 96 -6.11 -7.08 -7.40
N GLU A 97 -5.99 -7.82 -6.30
CA GLU A 97 -6.63 -7.43 -5.04
C GLU A 97 -6.07 -6.12 -4.49
N CYS A 98 -4.76 -5.88 -4.67
CA CYS A 98 -4.13 -4.60 -4.31
C CYS A 98 -4.69 -3.46 -5.16
N PHE A 99 -4.81 -3.67 -6.47
CA PHE A 99 -5.40 -2.69 -7.37
C PHE A 99 -6.85 -2.36 -6.97
N ASP A 100 -7.67 -3.38 -6.71
CA ASP A 100 -9.06 -3.22 -6.29
C ASP A 100 -9.15 -2.50 -4.94
N PHE A 101 -8.24 -2.79 -4.01
CA PHE A 101 -8.16 -2.12 -2.72
C PHE A 101 -7.82 -0.63 -2.86
N LEU A 102 -6.81 -0.30 -3.68
CA LEU A 102 -6.32 1.06 -3.89
C LEU A 102 -7.34 1.93 -4.65
N THR A 103 -8.09 1.33 -5.58
CA THR A 103 -9.03 2.06 -6.44
C THR A 103 -10.48 1.96 -5.99
N LEU A 104 -10.76 1.16 -4.96
CA LEU A 104 -12.11 0.76 -4.57
C LEU A 104 -12.86 0.02 -5.70
N GLY A 105 -12.14 -0.76 -6.50
CA GLY A 105 -12.67 -1.63 -7.57
C GLY A 105 -12.76 -1.00 -8.96
N ALA A 106 -11.83 -0.11 -9.35
CA ALA A 106 -11.75 0.38 -10.73
C ALA A 106 -11.11 -0.65 -11.68
N ASN A 107 -10.81 -0.29 -12.93
CA ASN A 107 -10.06 -1.14 -13.87
C ASN A 107 -8.58 -0.68 -13.97
N ALA A 108 -7.66 -1.65 -13.96
CA ALA A 108 -6.22 -1.48 -14.04
C ALA A 108 -5.70 -0.72 -15.27
N PHE A 109 -6.44 -0.63 -16.36
CA PHE A 109 -6.01 0.08 -17.57
C PHE A 109 -6.59 1.49 -17.71
N GLU A 110 -7.46 1.91 -16.80
CA GLU A 110 -8.10 3.23 -16.83
C GLU A 110 -7.10 4.37 -16.53
N PRO A 111 -7.35 5.60 -17.02
CA PRO A 111 -6.51 6.76 -16.75
C PRO A 111 -6.40 7.05 -15.25
N VAL A 112 -5.19 7.17 -14.73
CA VAL A 112 -4.91 7.42 -13.30
C VAL A 112 -5.18 8.87 -12.85
N ASP A 113 -5.76 9.69 -13.72
CA ASP A 113 -5.95 11.13 -13.52
C ASP A 113 -6.79 11.44 -12.28
N TYR A 114 -7.79 10.60 -11.99
CA TYR A 114 -8.61 10.72 -10.79
C TYR A 114 -7.88 10.29 -9.52
N LEU A 115 -6.86 9.42 -9.64
CA LEU A 115 -6.04 8.97 -8.51
C LEU A 115 -5.00 10.03 -8.14
N CYS A 116 -4.39 10.71 -9.12
CA CYS A 116 -3.39 11.76 -8.89
C CYS A 116 -3.89 12.94 -8.03
N HIS A 117 -5.21 13.17 -7.97
CA HIS A 117 -5.84 14.20 -7.15
C HIS A 117 -6.55 13.65 -5.91
N ARG A 118 -6.53 12.32 -5.71
CA ARG A 118 -7.28 11.61 -4.67
C ARG A 118 -6.42 10.66 -3.84
N PHE A 119 -5.10 10.61 -4.06
CA PHE A 119 -4.23 9.84 -3.18
C PHE A 119 -4.40 10.35 -1.75
N LEU A 120 -4.87 9.45 -0.88
CA LEU A 120 -5.04 9.75 0.54
C LEU A 120 -3.67 9.89 1.21
N LEU A 121 -2.65 9.15 0.73
CA LEU A 121 -1.29 9.07 1.27
C LEU A 121 -0.26 8.64 0.19
N VAL A 122 1.02 8.96 0.39
CA VAL A 122 2.14 8.66 -0.53
C VAL A 122 2.31 7.16 -0.78
N CYS A 123 2.06 6.33 0.24
CA CYS A 123 2.10 4.86 0.14
C CYS A 123 1.16 4.30 -0.94
N PHE A 124 -0.03 4.88 -1.11
CA PHE A 124 -1.00 4.39 -2.11
C PHE A 124 -0.55 4.73 -3.53
N GLY A 125 0.07 5.90 -3.69
CA GLY A 125 0.71 6.29 -4.93
C GLY A 125 1.86 5.34 -5.29
N ALA A 126 2.70 5.00 -4.31
CA ALA A 126 3.79 4.05 -4.47
C ALA A 126 3.29 2.65 -4.86
N GLY A 127 2.28 2.11 -4.17
CA GLY A 127 1.68 0.82 -4.51
C GLY A 127 1.05 0.81 -5.91
N MET A 128 0.30 1.86 -6.27
CA MET A 128 -0.26 1.99 -7.62
C MET A 128 0.82 2.10 -8.70
N MET A 129 1.90 2.84 -8.42
CA MET A 129 3.03 2.94 -9.33
C MET A 129 3.70 1.58 -9.50
N LEU A 130 3.92 0.82 -8.42
CA LEU A 130 4.54 -0.51 -8.49
C LEU A 130 3.69 -1.49 -9.30
N ILE A 131 2.37 -1.49 -9.16
CA ILE A 131 1.45 -2.29 -10.00
C ILE A 131 1.68 -1.99 -11.49
N LYS A 132 1.72 -0.70 -11.85
CA LYS A 132 1.92 -0.28 -13.25
C LYS A 132 3.32 -0.64 -13.76
N VAL A 133 4.34 -0.55 -12.91
CA VAL A 133 5.70 -0.97 -13.20
C VAL A 133 5.76 -2.48 -13.46
N ARG A 134 5.14 -3.31 -12.61
CA ARG A 134 5.03 -4.76 -12.81
C ARG A 134 4.37 -5.10 -14.14
N MET A 135 3.20 -4.50 -14.42
CA MET A 135 2.51 -4.67 -15.71
C MET A 135 3.38 -4.28 -16.90
N LEU A 136 4.13 -3.18 -16.79
CA LEU A 136 5.02 -2.71 -17.85
C LEU A 136 6.20 -3.67 -18.07
N LEU A 137 6.80 -4.19 -17.01
CA LEU A 137 7.88 -5.17 -17.07
C LEU A 137 7.40 -6.48 -17.69
N ASP A 138 6.26 -7.00 -17.24
CA ASP A 138 5.67 -8.23 -17.78
C ASP A 138 5.38 -8.10 -19.28
N LEU A 139 4.86 -6.96 -19.73
CA LEU A 139 4.60 -6.70 -21.14
C LEU A 139 5.89 -6.52 -21.96
N LYS A 140 6.94 -5.93 -21.38
CA LYS A 140 8.26 -5.83 -22.02
C LYS A 140 8.91 -7.21 -22.17
N ASP A 141 8.80 -8.06 -21.16
CA ASP A 141 9.30 -9.44 -21.18
C ASP A 141 8.54 -10.29 -22.20
N LEU A 142 7.21 -10.12 -22.28
CA LEU A 142 6.38 -10.75 -23.30
C LEU A 142 6.79 -10.28 -24.71
N GLN A 143 7.02 -8.97 -24.89
CA GLN A 143 7.47 -8.40 -26.17
C GLN A 143 8.83 -8.99 -26.61
N ASN A 144 9.78 -9.07 -25.69
CA ASN A 144 11.12 -9.62 -25.96
C ASN A 144 11.05 -11.10 -26.31
N SER A 145 10.22 -11.87 -25.58
CA SER A 145 9.98 -13.29 -25.84
C SER A 145 9.36 -13.51 -27.23
N ILE A 146 8.33 -12.73 -27.60
CA ILE A 146 7.69 -12.81 -28.93
C ILE A 146 8.67 -12.43 -30.05
N THR A 147 9.46 -11.37 -29.85
CA THR A 147 10.45 -10.90 -30.84
C THR A 147 11.51 -11.96 -31.15
N SER A 148 11.85 -12.80 -30.17
CA SER A 148 12.76 -13.93 -30.36
C SER A 148 12.13 -15.13 -31.08
N ALA A 149 10.79 -15.24 -31.10
CA ALA A 149 10.08 -16.45 -31.52
C ALA A 149 9.40 -16.35 -32.90
N ILE A 150 8.78 -15.22 -33.29
CA ILE A 150 8.00 -15.12 -34.56
C ILE A 150 7.98 -13.68 -35.13
N THR A 151 8.19 -13.54 -36.45
CA THR A 151 7.93 -12.34 -37.28
C THR A 151 6.43 -12.17 -37.63
N GLU A 152 5.52 -12.13 -36.65
CA GLU A 152 4.10 -11.82 -36.94
C GLU A 152 3.81 -10.34 -36.68
N THR A 153 3.53 -9.62 -37.76
CA THR A 153 3.39 -8.16 -37.82
C THR A 153 2.04 -7.63 -37.31
N LEU A 154 1.07 -8.49 -36.98
CA LEU A 154 -0.30 -8.13 -36.62
C LEU A 154 -0.58 -8.40 -35.12
N ASN A 155 0.11 -7.66 -34.24
CA ASN A 155 -0.27 -7.35 -32.84
C ASN A 155 0.76 -6.40 -32.19
N ARG A 156 1.91 -6.20 -32.84
CA ARG A 156 3.02 -5.36 -32.34
C ARG A 156 2.64 -3.89 -32.19
N ARG A 157 1.80 -3.34 -33.07
CA ARG A 157 1.37 -1.93 -32.98
C ARG A 157 0.52 -1.68 -31.75
N ASP A 158 -0.45 -2.55 -31.48
CA ASP A 158 -1.33 -2.42 -30.30
C ASP A 158 -0.55 -2.60 -29.01
N LEU A 159 0.39 -3.55 -28.96
CA LEU A 159 1.29 -3.72 -27.82
C LEU A 159 2.19 -2.49 -27.59
N ILE A 160 2.75 -1.88 -28.64
CA ILE A 160 3.55 -0.64 -28.53
C ILE A 160 2.67 0.50 -27.97
N VAL A 161 1.43 0.63 -28.43
CA VAL A 161 0.50 1.65 -27.92
C VAL A 161 0.23 1.45 -26.43
N VAL A 162 -0.02 0.21 -25.99
CA VAL A 162 -0.23 -0.11 -24.56
C VAL A 162 1.03 0.17 -23.74
N LEU A 163 2.21 -0.24 -24.21
CA LEU A 163 3.50 0.04 -23.54
C LEU A 163 3.73 1.54 -23.38
N CYS A 164 3.58 2.33 -24.44
CA CYS A 164 3.69 3.79 -24.38
C CYS A 164 2.68 4.41 -23.41
N SER A 165 1.45 3.90 -23.37
CA SER A 165 0.41 4.35 -22.43
C SER A 165 0.80 4.06 -20.99
N LEU A 166 1.29 2.85 -20.69
CA LEU A 166 1.75 2.48 -19.35
C LEU A 166 2.97 3.29 -18.92
N GLU A 167 3.97 3.47 -19.79
CA GLU A 167 5.12 4.32 -19.51
C GLU A 167 4.70 5.76 -19.18
N PHE A 168 3.75 6.31 -19.95
CA PHE A 168 3.19 7.63 -19.68
C PHE A 168 2.49 7.68 -18.31
N GLN A 169 1.71 6.65 -17.97
CA GLN A 169 1.02 6.57 -16.68
C GLN A 169 2.00 6.44 -15.52
N VAL A 170 3.05 5.61 -15.63
CA VAL A 170 4.11 5.49 -14.62
C VAL A 170 4.81 6.83 -14.40
N LYS A 171 5.19 7.53 -15.47
CA LYS A 171 5.79 8.88 -15.36
C LYS A 171 4.85 9.89 -14.70
N LYS A 172 3.55 9.81 -15.01
CA LYS A 172 2.53 10.68 -14.43
C LYS A 172 2.36 10.41 -12.93
N LEU A 173 2.30 9.14 -12.53
CA LEU A 173 2.26 8.72 -11.13
C LEU A 173 3.51 9.18 -10.38
N TYR A 174 4.70 8.94 -10.95
CA TYR A 174 5.95 9.38 -10.35
C TYR A 174 5.98 10.89 -10.12
N LYS A 175 5.62 11.69 -11.12
CA LYS A 175 5.54 13.16 -10.99
C LYS A 175 4.52 13.60 -9.95
N ALA A 176 3.37 12.94 -9.89
CA ALA A 176 2.36 13.21 -8.89
C ALA A 176 2.93 12.93 -7.49
N ILE A 177 3.50 11.75 -7.26
CA ILE A 177 4.11 11.39 -5.98
C ILE A 177 5.21 12.38 -5.58
N GLN A 178 6.08 12.76 -6.53
CA GLN A 178 7.16 13.71 -6.29
C GLN A 178 6.65 15.12 -5.93
N SER A 179 5.50 15.54 -6.46
CA SER A 179 4.89 16.82 -6.06
C SER A 179 4.29 16.81 -4.65
N TRP A 180 4.00 15.63 -4.11
CA TRP A 180 3.50 15.46 -2.74
C TRP A 180 4.67 15.28 -1.76
N ASN A 181 5.64 14.43 -2.10
CA ASN A 181 6.84 14.20 -1.32
C ASN A 181 8.05 14.02 -2.24
N ASN A 182 8.95 15.00 -2.24
CA ASN A 182 10.11 15.04 -3.12
C ASN A 182 11.27 14.12 -2.67
N PHE A 183 11.20 13.57 -1.46
CA PHE A 183 12.25 12.71 -0.91
C PHE A 183 12.10 11.24 -1.31
N LEU A 184 10.89 10.81 -1.67
CA LEU A 184 10.60 9.38 -1.91
C LEU A 184 11.49 8.75 -2.98
N GLY A 185 11.71 9.43 -4.10
CA GLY A 185 12.52 8.89 -5.21
C GLY A 185 13.96 8.62 -4.79
N GLY A 186 14.56 9.52 -4.01
CA GLY A 186 15.90 9.31 -3.45
C GLY A 186 15.92 8.18 -2.43
N ALA A 187 14.94 8.16 -1.52
CA ALA A 187 14.84 7.13 -0.49
C ALA A 187 14.58 5.71 -1.04
N LEU A 188 13.95 5.57 -2.22
CA LEU A 188 13.81 4.27 -2.88
C LEU A 188 15.14 3.77 -3.47
N LEU A 189 16.01 4.68 -3.93
CA LEU A 189 17.31 4.34 -4.52
C LEU A 189 18.40 4.18 -3.47
N GLU A 190 18.31 4.93 -2.36
CA GLU A 190 19.25 4.94 -1.24
C GLU A 190 18.47 4.72 0.08
N PRO A 191 17.93 3.51 0.30
CA PRO A 191 17.03 3.22 1.42
C PRO A 191 17.73 3.19 2.77
N ASP A 192 19.00 2.77 2.82
CA ASP A 192 19.71 2.54 4.08
C ASP A 192 19.82 3.80 4.97
N GLU A 193 19.78 4.99 4.37
CA GLU A 193 19.82 6.26 5.11
C GLU A 193 18.53 6.52 5.91
N HIS A 194 17.39 5.92 5.51
CA HIS A 194 16.07 6.26 6.03
C HIS A 194 15.25 5.07 6.50
N LEU A 195 15.57 3.85 6.07
CA LEU A 195 14.76 2.65 6.28
C LEU A 195 14.66 2.23 7.75
N HIS A 196 15.69 2.53 8.54
CA HIS A 196 15.76 2.16 9.96
C HIS A 196 15.38 3.30 10.90
N ASP A 197 15.10 4.48 10.38
CA ASP A 197 14.68 5.62 11.19
C ASP A 197 13.20 5.48 11.56
N MET A 198 12.90 5.58 12.85
CA MET A 198 11.54 5.59 13.37
C MET A 198 11.28 6.92 14.08
N PRO A 199 10.81 7.95 13.37
CA PRO A 199 10.57 9.25 13.96
C PRO A 199 9.38 9.17 14.94
N GLY A 200 9.47 9.87 16.07
CA GLY A 200 8.41 9.88 17.09
C GLY A 200 7.13 10.60 16.64
N TYR A 201 7.21 11.34 15.55
CA TYR A 201 6.11 12.03 14.87
C TYR A 201 6.44 12.12 13.37
N PHE A 202 5.44 12.22 12.51
CA PHE A 202 5.65 12.50 11.10
C PHE A 202 4.82 13.70 10.62
N SER A 203 5.30 14.39 9.59
CA SER A 203 4.53 15.44 8.90
C SER A 203 4.44 15.14 7.41
N ALA A 204 3.25 15.32 6.83
CA ALA A 204 3.05 15.07 5.41
C ALA A 204 3.98 15.97 4.55
N GLY A 205 4.63 15.38 3.56
CA GLY A 205 5.52 16.04 2.61
C GLY A 205 6.98 16.21 3.05
N ASP A 206 7.35 15.82 4.27
CA ASP A 206 8.74 15.84 4.72
C ASP A 206 9.40 14.44 4.69
N ILE A 207 10.66 14.37 5.09
CA ILE A 207 11.41 13.11 5.13
C ILE A 207 10.88 12.12 6.18
N THR A 208 10.24 12.60 7.25
CA THR A 208 9.71 11.74 8.33
C THR A 208 8.52 10.93 7.86
N GLU A 209 7.70 11.47 6.95
CA GLU A 209 6.68 10.69 6.25
C GLU A 209 7.33 9.56 5.45
N VAL A 210 8.42 9.86 4.72
CA VAL A 210 9.15 8.85 3.93
C VAL A 210 9.75 7.77 4.82
N GLN A 211 10.42 8.12 5.92
CA GLN A 211 10.99 7.14 6.87
C GLN A 211 9.94 6.15 7.38
N VAL A 212 8.73 6.63 7.71
CA VAL A 212 7.63 5.76 8.15
C VAL A 212 7.11 4.87 7.03
N ILE A 213 6.85 5.42 5.84
CA ILE A 213 6.27 4.63 4.75
C ILE A 213 7.28 3.71 4.06
N LEU A 214 8.57 4.06 4.08
CA LEU A 214 9.63 3.31 3.38
C LEU A 214 9.70 1.88 3.91
N ARG A 215 9.50 1.70 5.21
CA ARG A 215 9.41 0.39 5.86
C ARG A 215 8.28 -0.49 5.30
N TYR A 216 7.17 0.10 4.87
CA TYR A 216 6.07 -0.63 4.25
C TYR A 216 6.35 -0.91 2.76
N ILE A 217 6.79 0.11 2.02
CA ILE A 217 6.87 0.05 0.56
C ILE A 217 8.12 -0.65 0.06
N TYR A 218 9.28 -0.40 0.67
CA TYR A 218 10.56 -0.82 0.13
C TYR A 218 10.68 -2.34 -0.14
N PRO A 219 10.19 -3.24 0.73
CA PRO A 219 10.28 -4.68 0.47
C PRO A 219 9.64 -5.11 -0.85
N ALA A 220 8.44 -4.60 -1.18
CA ALA A 220 7.75 -4.94 -2.42
C ALA A 220 8.52 -4.43 -3.66
N TRP A 221 9.10 -3.24 -3.56
CA TRP A 221 9.93 -2.65 -4.61
C TRP A 221 11.23 -3.42 -4.81
N ALA A 222 11.94 -3.75 -3.73
CA ALA A 222 13.19 -4.52 -3.77
C ALA A 222 13.00 -5.95 -4.31
N MET A 223 11.84 -6.57 -4.05
CA MET A 223 11.49 -7.89 -4.57
C MET A 223 11.11 -7.90 -6.05
N THR A 224 10.84 -6.73 -6.67
CA THR A 224 10.38 -6.64 -8.06
C THR A 224 11.56 -6.35 -8.98
N PRO A 225 12.04 -7.32 -9.79
CA PRO A 225 13.19 -7.10 -10.68
C PRO A 225 12.93 -5.95 -11.65
N GLY A 226 13.91 -5.06 -11.85
CA GLY A 226 13.79 -3.91 -12.76
C GLY A 226 12.94 -2.73 -12.24
N ALA A 227 12.29 -2.84 -11.08
CA ALA A 227 11.47 -1.74 -10.55
C ALA A 227 12.31 -0.54 -10.09
N LEU A 228 13.38 -0.78 -9.34
CA LEU A 228 14.29 0.29 -8.88
C LEU A 228 15.09 0.91 -10.04
N GLU A 229 15.51 0.09 -11.01
CA GLU A 229 16.16 0.55 -12.25
C GLU A 229 15.23 1.48 -13.03
N MET A 230 13.93 1.17 -13.08
CA MET A 230 12.95 2.04 -13.73
C MET A 230 12.81 3.39 -13.01
N VAL A 231 12.83 3.42 -11.69
CA VAL A 231 12.85 4.68 -10.92
C VAL A 231 14.12 5.48 -11.24
N GLU A 232 15.27 4.82 -11.29
CA GLU A 232 16.53 5.43 -11.69
C GLU A 232 16.44 6.02 -13.12
N ASP A 233 15.87 5.30 -14.07
CA ASP A 233 15.70 5.77 -15.45
C ASP A 233 14.74 6.96 -15.55
N ILE A 234 13.65 6.97 -14.77
CA ILE A 234 12.74 8.11 -14.67
C ILE A 234 13.47 9.34 -14.11
N THR A 235 14.22 9.18 -13.01
CA THR A 235 14.96 10.29 -12.38
C THR A 235 16.03 10.88 -13.31
N LYS A 236 16.67 10.05 -14.13
CA LYS A 236 17.69 10.46 -15.10
C LYS A 236 17.11 10.90 -16.45
N GLY A 237 15.78 10.86 -16.63
CA GLY A 237 15.11 11.23 -17.88
C GLY A 237 15.41 10.31 -19.06
N LYS A 238 15.82 9.06 -18.78
CA LYS A 238 16.12 8.03 -19.79
C LYS A 238 14.87 7.28 -20.25
N MET A 239 13.82 7.31 -19.43
CA MET A 239 12.53 6.73 -19.76
C MET A 239 11.63 7.75 -20.45
#